data_AF-A0A1V0PX44-F1
#
_entry.id   AF-A0A1V0PX44-F1
#
_cell.length_a   1.000
_cell.length_b   1.000
_cell.length_c   1.000
_cell.angle_alpha   90.00
_cell.angle_beta   90.00
_cell.angle_gamma   90.00
#
_symmetry.space_group_name_H-M   'P 1'
#
loop_
_entity.id
_entity.type
_entity.pdbx_description
1 polymer ?
#
loop_
_entity_poly.entity_id
_entity_poly.type
_entity_poly.pdbx_seq_one_letter_code
_entity_poly.pdbx_strand_id
1 'polypeptide(L)'
;MTITDDRIYAEHLKQAEDHFRWRQAHLEALATLKRAEAALMLHEARLVGHEAGIARHEHQIARNTQDAPAVDADDHARLAHAHTQAADCHTGLLAAIKAVAAQLDAEGRQ
;
A
#
# COMPACT_ATOMS: atom_id res chain seq x y z
N MET A 1 11.86 4.69 -53.71
CA MET A 1 12.03 4.60 -52.25
C MET A 1 13.13 3.58 -52.01
N THR A 2 14.21 3.97 -51.34
CA THR A 2 15.41 3.12 -51.25
C THR A 2 15.28 2.14 -50.08
N ILE A 3 15.93 0.98 -50.15
CA ILE A 3 15.95 -0.03 -49.07
C ILE A 3 16.37 0.58 -47.71
N THR A 4 17.16 1.66 -47.75
CA THR A 4 17.56 2.43 -46.56
C THR A 4 16.38 3.18 -45.92
N ASP A 5 15.49 3.76 -46.72
CA ASP A 5 14.30 4.47 -46.24
C ASP A 5 13.31 3.52 -45.57
N ASP A 6 13.14 2.32 -46.15
CA ASP A 6 12.25 1.28 -45.60
C ASP A 6 12.76 0.74 -44.25
N ARG A 7 14.09 0.62 -44.10
CA ARG A 7 14.71 0.21 -42.83
C ARG A 7 14.57 1.27 -41.74
N ILE A 8 14.82 2.54 -42.07
CA ILE A 8 14.65 3.66 -41.13
C ILE A 8 13.18 3.77 -40.69
N TYR A 9 12.24 3.61 -41.62
CA TYR A 9 10.82 3.58 -41.30
C TYR A 9 10.46 2.45 -40.33
N ALA A 10 10.95 1.23 -40.58
CA ALA A 10 10.71 0.09 -39.69
C ALA A 10 11.30 0.29 -38.28
N GLU A 11 12.48 0.90 -38.19
CA GLU A 11 13.11 1.25 -36.91
C GLU A 11 12.26 2.27 -36.12
N HIS A 12 11.78 3.33 -36.78
CA HIS A 12 10.93 4.33 -36.14
C HIS A 12 9.55 3.78 -35.74
N LEU A 13 8.96 2.92 -36.56
CA LEU A 13 7.70 2.26 -36.23
C LEU A 13 7.85 1.40 -34.96
N LYS A 14 8.92 0.60 -34.89
CA LYS A 14 9.23 -0.21 -33.71
C LYS A 14 9.42 0.67 -32.47
N GLN A 15 10.17 1.77 -32.57
CA GLN A 15 10.35 2.71 -31.46
C GLN A 15 9.01 3.29 -30.98
N ALA A 16 8.11 3.64 -31.90
CA ALA A 16 6.78 4.15 -31.55
C ALA A 16 5.93 3.10 -30.82
N GLU A 17 5.98 1.84 -31.27
CA GLU A 17 5.31 0.72 -30.60
C GLU A 17 5.87 0.47 -29.20
N ASP A 18 7.19 0.48 -29.05
CA ASP A 18 7.86 0.32 -27.75
C ASP A 18 7.48 1.46 -26.79
N HIS A 19 7.47 2.71 -27.25
CA HIS A 19 7.00 3.85 -26.46
C HIS A 19 5.55 3.71 -26.01
N PHE A 20 4.67 3.21 -26.88
CA PHE A 20 3.27 2.96 -26.52
C PHE A 20 3.16 1.90 -25.42
N ARG A 21 3.90 0.79 -25.54
CA ARG A 21 3.96 -0.27 -24.53
C ARG A 21 4.50 0.24 -23.19
N TRP A 22 5.57 1.02 -23.20
CA TRP A 22 6.12 1.62 -21.99
C TRP A 22 5.13 2.58 -21.34
N ARG A 23 4.44 3.42 -22.13
CA ARG A 23 3.40 4.31 -21.60
C ARG A 23 2.28 3.52 -20.92
N GLN A 24 1.85 2.42 -21.52
CA GLN A 24 0.85 1.55 -20.90
C GLN A 24 1.35 0.99 -19.57
N ALA A 25 2.56 0.41 -19.54
CA ALA A 25 3.15 -0.15 -18.32
C ALA A 25 3.30 0.92 -17.21
N HIS A 26 3.70 2.15 -17.57
CA HIS A 26 3.79 3.25 -16.62
C HIS A 26 2.42 3.62 -16.02
N LEU A 27 1.37 3.65 -16.84
CA LEU A 27 0.01 3.95 -16.35
C LEU A 27 -0.51 2.86 -15.42
N GLU A 28 -0.23 1.59 -15.72
CA GLU A 28 -0.58 0.44 -14.86
C GLU A 28 0.16 0.49 -13.52
N ALA A 29 1.46 0.83 -13.54
CA ALA A 29 2.26 1.03 -12.34
C ALA A 29 1.71 2.19 -11.49
N LEU A 30 1.41 3.34 -12.10
CA LEU A 30 0.81 4.49 -11.41
C LEU A 30 -0.55 4.16 -10.78
N ALA A 31 -1.40 3.42 -11.48
CA ALA A 31 -2.68 2.97 -10.94
C ALA A 31 -2.50 2.04 -9.73
N THR A 32 -1.48 1.19 -9.76
CA THR A 32 -1.14 0.31 -8.63
C THR A 32 -0.63 1.10 -7.43
N LEU A 33 0.26 2.07 -7.63
CA LEU A 33 0.75 2.94 -6.56
C LEU A 33 -0.39 3.74 -5.90
N LYS A 34 -1.31 4.31 -6.69
CA LYS A 34 -2.48 5.02 -6.15
C LYS A 34 -3.40 4.13 -5.32
N ARG A 35 -3.60 2.87 -5.73
CA ARG A 35 -4.38 1.91 -4.93
C ARG A 35 -3.68 1.59 -3.60
N ALA A 36 -2.35 1.44 -3.63
CA ALA A 36 -1.56 1.21 -2.42
C ALA A 36 -1.64 2.41 -1.46
N GLU A 37 -1.49 3.63 -1.97
CA GLU A 37 -1.66 4.88 -1.20
C GLU A 37 -3.04 4.97 -0.55
N ALA A 38 -4.11 4.74 -1.30
CA ALA A 38 -5.47 4.75 -0.76
C ALA A 38 -5.68 3.70 0.34
N ALA A 39 -5.10 2.51 0.18
CA ALA A 39 -5.17 1.45 1.19
C ALA A 39 -4.42 1.84 2.48
N LEU A 40 -3.26 2.50 2.36
CA LEU A 40 -2.50 3.03 3.49
C LEU A 40 -3.29 4.11 4.23
N MET A 41 -3.88 5.07 3.52
CA MET A 41 -4.71 6.11 4.13
C MET A 41 -5.92 5.54 4.88
N LEU A 42 -6.57 4.50 4.32
CA LEU A 42 -7.66 3.81 5.00
C LEU A 42 -7.19 3.08 6.26
N HIS A 43 -5.99 2.48 6.21
CA HIS A 43 -5.40 1.83 7.37
C HIS A 43 -5.09 2.84 8.49
N GLU A 44 -4.51 4.00 8.14
CA GLU A 44 -4.24 5.08 9.09
C GLU A 44 -5.52 5.59 9.76
N ALA A 45 -6.59 5.81 8.98
CA ALA A 45 -7.88 6.20 9.53
C ALA A 45 -8.44 5.17 10.53
N ARG A 46 -8.19 3.87 10.29
CA ARG A 46 -8.58 2.80 11.22
C ARG A 46 -7.74 2.83 12.50
N LEU A 47 -6.44 3.13 12.40
CA LEU A 47 -5.56 3.27 13.58
C LEU A 47 -6.03 4.41 14.48
N VAL A 48 -6.29 5.59 13.90
CA VAL A 48 -6.84 6.74 14.65
C VAL A 48 -8.17 6.39 15.31
N GLY A 49 -9.05 5.68 14.60
CA GLY A 49 -10.32 5.19 15.17
C GLY A 49 -10.12 4.22 16.33
N HIS A 50 -9.12 3.34 16.24
CA HIS A 50 -8.75 2.40 17.29
C HIS A 50 -8.19 3.13 18.52
N GLU A 51 -7.26 4.07 18.34
CA GLU A 51 -6.69 4.89 19.42
C GLU A 51 -7.78 5.66 20.19
N ALA A 52 -8.74 6.25 19.47
CA ALA A 52 -9.90 6.89 20.08
C ALA A 52 -10.77 5.89 20.86
N GLY A 53 -10.87 4.65 20.39
CA GLY A 53 -11.53 3.54 21.09
C GLY A 53 -10.84 3.18 22.41
N ILE A 54 -9.52 3.01 22.38
CA ILE A 54 -8.69 2.76 23.56
C ILE A 54 -8.86 3.90 24.57
N ALA A 55 -8.75 5.15 24.14
CA ALA A 55 -8.87 6.30 25.02
C ALA A 55 -10.24 6.36 25.74
N ARG A 56 -11.34 6.00 25.04
CA ARG A 56 -12.67 5.87 25.68
C ARG A 56 -12.71 4.75 26.70
N HIS A 57 -12.11 3.60 26.38
CA HIS A 57 -12.06 2.44 27.27
C HIS A 57 -11.26 2.74 28.55
N GLU A 58 -10.06 3.32 28.40
CA GLU A 58 -9.22 3.78 29.52
C GLU A 58 -9.97 4.78 30.41
N HIS A 59 -10.72 5.71 29.80
CA HIS A 59 -11.53 6.66 30.55
C HIS A 59 -12.66 5.99 31.36
N GLN A 60 -13.28 4.93 30.83
CA GLN A 60 -14.31 4.15 31.54
C GLN A 60 -13.71 3.41 32.74
N ILE A 61 -12.56 2.74 32.55
CA ILE A 61 -11.81 2.08 33.63
C ILE A 61 -11.46 3.10 34.73
N ALA A 62 -10.88 4.25 34.36
CA ALA A 62 -10.48 5.28 35.32
C ALA A 62 -11.66 5.85 36.13
N ARG A 63 -12.88 5.79 35.59
CA ARG A 63 -14.11 6.24 36.27
C ARG A 63 -14.80 5.16 37.09
N ASN A 64 -14.19 3.97 37.24
CA ASN A 64 -14.75 2.85 38.00
C ASN A 64 -16.21 2.57 37.59
N THR A 65 -16.51 2.65 36.30
CA THR A 65 -17.83 2.26 35.80
C THR A 65 -17.95 0.73 35.92
N GLN A 66 -18.35 0.25 37.10
CA GLN A 66 -18.53 -1.17 37.43
C GLN A 66 -19.51 -1.89 36.48
N ASP A 67 -20.28 -1.14 35.70
CA ASP A 67 -21.27 -1.63 34.74
C ASP A 67 -20.79 -1.64 33.29
N ALA A 68 -19.49 -1.39 33.02
CA ALA A 68 -18.96 -1.62 31.67
C ALA A 68 -19.08 -3.13 31.35
N PRO A 69 -19.75 -3.52 30.25
CA PRO A 69 -19.93 -4.92 29.93
C PRO A 69 -18.57 -5.61 29.80
N ALA A 70 -18.39 -6.72 30.50
CA ALA A 70 -17.19 -7.53 30.38
C ALA A 70 -17.02 -7.97 28.93
N VAL A 71 -15.83 -7.75 28.37
CA VAL A 71 -15.48 -8.28 27.04
C VAL A 71 -15.39 -9.79 27.16
N ASP A 72 -16.10 -10.50 26.30
CA ASP A 72 -16.04 -11.97 26.24
C ASP A 72 -14.62 -12.43 25.91
N ALA A 73 -14.14 -13.47 26.61
CA ALA A 73 -12.77 -13.97 26.46
C ALA A 73 -12.50 -14.49 25.03
N ASP A 74 -13.52 -15.07 24.39
CA ASP A 74 -13.43 -15.53 22.99
C ASP A 74 -13.34 -14.36 22.00
N ASP A 75 -14.08 -13.28 22.26
CA ASP A 75 -13.99 -12.05 21.47
C ASP A 75 -12.61 -11.40 21.62
N HIS A 76 -12.04 -11.42 22.83
CA HIS A 76 -10.71 -10.89 23.09
C HIS A 76 -9.60 -11.70 22.40
N ALA A 77 -9.69 -13.02 22.41
CA ALA A 77 -8.75 -13.90 21.71
C ALA A 77 -8.82 -13.72 20.18
N ARG A 78 -10.03 -13.61 19.62
CA ARG A 78 -10.24 -13.35 18.19
C ARG A 78 -9.65 -12.00 17.76
N LEU A 79 -9.89 -10.95 18.56
CA LEU A 79 -9.33 -9.61 18.30
C LEU A 79 -7.80 -9.60 18.38
N ALA A 80 -7.21 -10.29 19.37
CA ALA A 80 -5.77 -10.41 19.49
C ALA A 80 -5.16 -11.13 18.27
N HIS A 81 -5.76 -12.23 17.81
CA HIS A 81 -5.31 -12.95 16.62
C HIS A 81 -5.39 -12.09 15.36
N ALA A 82 -6.51 -11.39 15.14
CA ALA A 82 -6.67 -10.48 14.02
C ALA A 82 -5.65 -9.33 14.06
N HIS A 83 -5.30 -8.86 15.25
CA HIS A 83 -4.27 -7.84 15.44
C HIS A 83 -2.86 -8.36 15.06
N THR A 84 -2.49 -9.57 15.48
CA THR A 84 -1.21 -10.18 15.11
C THR A 84 -1.10 -10.39 13.59
N GLN A 85 -2.12 -10.94 12.95
CA GLN A 85 -2.11 -11.13 11.50
C GLN A 85 -2.00 -9.78 10.76
N ALA A 86 -2.70 -8.75 11.24
CA ALA A 86 -2.59 -7.41 10.67
C ALA A 86 -1.18 -6.81 10.82
N ALA A 87 -0.49 -7.09 11.93
CA ALA A 87 0.88 -6.62 12.15
C ALA A 87 1.87 -7.23 11.13
N ASP A 88 1.76 -8.52 10.84
CA ASP A 88 2.61 -9.18 9.83
C ASP A 88 2.38 -8.60 8.44
N CYS A 89 1.11 -8.40 8.05
CA CYS A 89 0.76 -7.75 6.79
C CYS A 89 1.30 -6.32 6.71
N HIS A 90 1.23 -5.56 7.80
CA HIS A 90 1.77 -4.20 7.90
C HIS A 90 3.29 -4.16 7.66
N THR A 91 4.04 -5.04 8.34
CA THR A 91 5.50 -5.14 8.16
C THR A 91 5.86 -5.50 6.71
N GLY A 92 5.15 -6.45 6.11
CA GLY A 92 5.37 -6.83 4.70
C GLY A 92 5.14 -5.68 3.72
N LEU A 93 4.08 -4.90 3.90
CA LEU A 93 3.77 -3.74 3.06
C LEU A 93 4.84 -2.65 3.17
N LEU A 94 5.29 -2.32 4.38
CA LEU A 94 6.36 -1.34 4.59
C LEU A 94 7.69 -1.78 3.96
N ALA A 95 8.03 -3.08 4.05
CA ALA A 95 9.23 -3.62 3.42
C ALA A 95 9.17 -3.48 1.89
N ALA A 96 8.02 -3.79 1.28
CA ALA A 96 7.81 -3.65 -0.16
C ALA A 96 7.96 -2.19 -0.63
N ILE A 97 7.37 -1.23 0.10
CA ILE A 97 7.48 0.20 -0.24
C ILE A 97 8.93 0.67 -0.15
N LYS A 98 9.67 0.28 0.89
CA LYS A 98 11.09 0.62 1.05
C LYS A 98 11.96 0.01 -0.06
N ALA A 99 11.66 -1.20 -0.51
CA ALA A 99 12.36 -1.83 -1.62
C ALA A 99 12.15 -1.06 -2.94
N VAL A 100 10.92 -0.60 -3.22
CA VAL A 100 10.63 0.25 -4.38
C VAL A 100 11.41 1.57 -4.30
N ALA A 101 11.42 2.23 -3.13
CA ALA A 101 12.18 3.47 -2.94
C ALA A 101 13.68 3.28 -3.20
N ALA A 102 14.28 2.20 -2.69
CA ALA A 102 15.69 1.90 -2.90
C ALA A 102 16.04 1.66 -4.38
N GLN A 103 15.13 1.02 -5.13
CA GLN A 103 15.28 0.81 -6.57
C GLN A 103 15.26 2.14 -7.34
N LEU A 104 14.29 3.01 -7.04
CA LEU A 104 14.20 4.35 -7.66
C LEU A 104 15.44 5.19 -7.40
N ASP A 105 15.96 5.16 -6.17
CA ASP A 105 17.19 5.87 -5.80
C ASP A 105 18.42 5.32 -6.56
N ALA A 106 18.44 4.02 -6.88
CA ALA A 106 19.52 3.40 -7.63
C ALA A 106 19.49 3.77 -9.12
N GLU A 107 18.29 3.86 -9.71
CA GLU A 107 18.09 4.28 -11.11
C GLU A 107 18.44 5.76 -11.33
N GLY A 108 18.16 6.64 -10.35
CA GLY A 108 18.52 8.06 -10.42
C GLY A 108 20.03 8.37 -10.29
N ARG A 109 20.86 7.36 -10.02
CA ARG A 109 22.33 7.48 -9.92
C ARG A 109 23.08 6.98 -11.16
N GLN A 110 22.36 6.48 -12.17
CA GLN A 110 22.90 6.09 -13.49
C GLN A 110 22.77 7.24 -14.49
#